data_AF-A0A6V7XZF0-F1
#
_entry.id   AF-A0A6V7XZF0-F1
#
_cell.length_a   1.000
_cell.length_b   1.000
_cell.length_c   1.000
_cell.angle_alpha   90.00
_cell.angle_beta   90.00
_cell.angle_gamma   90.00
#
_symmetry.space_group_name_H-M   'P 1'
#
loop_
_entity.id
_entity.type
_entity.pdbx_description
1 polymer ?
#
loop_
_entity_poly.entity_id
_entity_poly.type
_entity_poly.pdbx_seq_one_letter_code
_entity_poly.pdbx_strand_id
1 'polypeptide(L)'
;MSSRKFFVGGNWKMNGSFSSINELISLLNNSSGNASADIVVAPPEYQKWNTNRRSNCYKVPSGAFTGEISPSMIKDLGVAYVILGHSERRHVFEEKDILIAEKAAHALESGLNVIYCIGEKLEEREANQTKEVNFRQLDALLKVPNIDWKKIVIAYEPVWAIGTGKTASLSKLKKCINGFVIILRKKFRKRLDRRRV
;
A
#
# COMPACT_ATOMS: atom_id res chain seq x y z
N MET A 1 -9.00 -10.31 23.14
CA MET A 1 -8.12 -9.94 21.99
C MET A 1 -9.01 -9.28 20.95
N SER A 2 -8.77 -8.02 20.57
CA SER A 2 -9.49 -7.44 19.42
C SER A 2 -8.90 -8.07 18.17
N SER A 3 -9.69 -8.83 17.42
CA SER A 3 -9.29 -9.31 16.10
C SER A 3 -9.03 -8.12 15.16
N ARG A 4 -8.07 -8.26 14.25
CA ARG A 4 -7.87 -7.29 13.17
C ARG A 4 -9.07 -7.37 12.23
N LYS A 5 -9.55 -6.21 11.76
CA LYS A 5 -10.54 -6.17 10.68
C LYS A 5 -9.89 -6.68 9.39
N PHE A 6 -10.61 -7.48 8.63
CA PHE A 6 -10.13 -7.89 7.31
C PHE A 6 -10.02 -6.67 6.39
N PHE A 7 -9.04 -6.66 5.51
CA PHE A 7 -8.82 -5.57 4.55
C PHE A 7 -8.68 -6.16 3.15
N VAL A 8 -9.50 -5.69 2.22
CA VAL A 8 -9.51 -6.11 0.83
C VAL A 8 -9.25 -4.89 -0.06
N GLY A 9 -8.20 -4.98 -0.87
CA GLY A 9 -7.79 -3.91 -1.75
C GLY A 9 -7.88 -4.28 -3.23
N GLY A 10 -8.65 -3.52 -4.00
CA GLY A 10 -8.64 -3.61 -5.47
C GLY A 10 -7.76 -2.51 -6.06
N ASN A 11 -6.57 -2.85 -6.57
CA ASN A 11 -5.75 -1.91 -7.35
C ASN A 11 -6.05 -2.10 -8.84
N TRP A 12 -6.74 -1.16 -9.47
CA TRP A 12 -7.13 -1.26 -10.89
C TRP A 12 -6.03 -0.77 -11.85
N LYS A 13 -4.95 -0.19 -11.31
CA LYS A 13 -3.77 0.25 -12.07
C LYS A 13 -4.18 1.20 -13.22
N MET A 14 -3.50 1.11 -14.35
CA MET A 14 -3.77 1.92 -15.55
C MET A 14 -4.81 1.22 -16.46
N ASN A 15 -5.98 0.86 -15.92
CA ASN A 15 -7.06 0.19 -16.68
C ASN A 15 -8.41 0.88 -16.50
N GLY A 16 -9.23 0.84 -17.56
CA GLY A 16 -10.61 1.32 -17.56
C GLY A 16 -10.76 2.76 -18.08
N SER A 17 -11.96 3.05 -18.58
CA SER A 17 -12.42 4.40 -18.93
C SER A 17 -13.25 4.98 -17.79
N PHE A 18 -13.58 6.27 -17.87
CA PHE A 18 -14.51 6.93 -16.94
C PHE A 18 -15.85 6.21 -16.83
N SER A 19 -16.41 5.78 -17.95
CA SER A 19 -17.67 5.05 -17.97
C SER A 19 -17.54 3.70 -17.26
N SER A 20 -16.55 2.89 -17.65
CA SER A 20 -16.41 1.52 -17.09
C SER A 20 -16.07 1.55 -15.59
N ILE A 21 -15.32 2.56 -15.14
CA ILE A 21 -14.95 2.71 -13.73
C ILE A 21 -16.14 3.14 -12.88
N ASN A 22 -16.96 4.08 -13.36
CA ASN A 22 -18.18 4.45 -12.64
C ASN A 22 -19.18 3.29 -12.56
N GLU A 23 -19.28 2.49 -13.62
CA GLU A 23 -20.10 1.27 -13.61
C GLU A 23 -19.61 0.27 -12.55
N LEU A 24 -18.31 -0.01 -12.50
CA LEU A 24 -17.72 -0.89 -11.47
C LEU A 24 -17.92 -0.35 -10.06
N ILE A 25 -17.72 0.95 -9.84
CA ILE A 25 -17.95 1.59 -8.53
C ILE A 25 -19.41 1.44 -8.12
N SER A 26 -20.35 1.68 -9.05
CA SER A 26 -21.78 1.57 -8.80
C SER A 26 -22.17 0.13 -8.44
N LEU A 27 -21.65 -0.85 -9.18
CA LEU A 27 -21.86 -2.26 -8.92
C LEU A 27 -21.32 -2.67 -7.54
N LEU A 28 -20.12 -2.20 -7.17
CA LEU A 28 -19.54 -2.49 -5.86
C LEU A 28 -20.37 -1.89 -4.73
N ASN A 29 -20.76 -0.62 -4.85
CA ASN A 29 -21.59 0.05 -3.84
C ASN A 29 -22.96 -0.61 -3.67
N ASN A 30 -23.54 -1.15 -4.74
CA ASN A 30 -24.82 -1.86 -4.71
C ASN A 30 -24.71 -3.31 -4.22
N SER A 31 -23.52 -3.92 -4.26
CA SER A 31 -23.26 -5.30 -3.84
C SER A 31 -22.64 -5.41 -2.45
N SER A 32 -22.08 -4.32 -1.92
CA SER A 32 -21.54 -4.24 -0.57
C SER A 32 -22.68 -4.25 0.46
N GLY A 33 -23.11 -5.46 0.86
CA GLY A 33 -23.85 -5.66 2.10
C GLY A 33 -23.00 -5.35 3.34
N ASN A 34 -23.41 -5.82 4.53
CA ASN A 34 -22.64 -5.70 5.77
C ASN A 34 -21.35 -6.53 5.74
N ALA A 35 -20.34 -6.09 4.99
CA ALA A 35 -19.04 -6.72 4.94
C ALA A 35 -18.31 -6.52 6.27
N SER A 36 -17.78 -7.60 6.85
CA SER A 36 -16.92 -7.57 8.04
C SER A 36 -15.47 -7.10 7.74
N ALA A 37 -15.23 -6.62 6.52
CA ALA A 37 -13.94 -6.20 6.00
C ALA A 37 -13.97 -4.73 5.52
N ASP A 38 -12.83 -4.05 5.60
CA ASP A 38 -12.61 -2.80 4.86
C ASP A 38 -12.37 -3.13 3.39
N ILE A 39 -13.28 -2.68 2.51
CA ILE A 39 -13.17 -2.86 1.07
C ILE A 39 -12.78 -1.53 0.46
N VAL A 40 -11.68 -1.51 -0.29
CA VAL A 40 -11.15 -0.26 -0.82
C VAL A 40 -10.59 -0.43 -2.24
N VAL A 41 -11.06 0.39 -3.18
CA VAL A 41 -10.65 0.34 -4.60
C VAL A 41 -9.87 1.57 -5.02
N ALA A 42 -8.78 1.36 -5.75
CA ALA A 42 -7.88 2.37 -6.30
C ALA A 42 -7.97 2.36 -7.83
N PRO A 43 -8.85 3.17 -8.43
CA PRO A 43 -8.84 3.39 -9.88
C PRO A 43 -7.62 4.22 -10.31
N PRO A 44 -7.34 4.32 -11.62
CA PRO A 44 -6.35 5.27 -12.14
C PRO A 44 -6.67 6.73 -11.71
N GLU A 45 -5.70 7.62 -11.84
CA GLU A 45 -5.86 8.99 -11.33
C GLU A 45 -6.68 9.85 -12.30
N TYR A 46 -7.97 9.99 -12.03
CA TYR A 46 -8.84 10.97 -12.69
C TYR A 46 -9.42 11.95 -11.68
N GLN A 47 -9.43 13.24 -11.99
CA GLN A 47 -9.87 14.30 -11.06
C GLN A 47 -11.33 14.14 -10.58
N LYS A 48 -12.18 13.45 -11.34
CA LYS A 48 -13.63 13.37 -11.08
C LYS A 48 -14.10 12.18 -10.23
N TRP A 49 -13.21 11.28 -9.77
CA TRP A 49 -13.64 10.10 -9.02
C TRP A 49 -13.54 10.28 -7.50
N ASN A 50 -14.69 10.22 -6.83
CA ASN A 50 -14.77 10.04 -5.37
C ASN A 50 -14.63 8.55 -5.03
N THR A 51 -13.42 8.01 -5.13
CA THR A 51 -13.10 6.67 -4.66
C THR A 51 -12.41 6.70 -3.31
N ASN A 52 -12.50 5.60 -2.55
CA ASN A 52 -11.87 5.54 -1.24
C ASN A 52 -10.33 5.38 -1.28
N ARG A 53 -9.72 5.23 -2.47
CA ARG A 53 -8.25 5.20 -2.70
C ARG A 53 -7.75 5.93 -3.95
N ARG A 54 -6.46 6.31 -3.89
CA ARG A 54 -5.61 6.73 -5.03
C ARG A 54 -4.31 5.91 -5.11
N SER A 55 -3.66 5.96 -6.28
CA SER A 55 -2.58 5.05 -6.65
C SER A 55 -1.18 5.55 -6.31
N ASN A 56 -0.98 6.86 -6.14
CA ASN A 56 0.29 7.46 -5.72
C ASN A 56 0.07 8.86 -5.11
N CYS A 57 1.08 9.39 -4.43
CA CYS A 57 1.19 10.80 -4.08
C CYS A 57 2.67 11.20 -3.91
N TYR A 58 2.94 12.49 -3.78
CA TYR A 58 4.30 13.01 -3.65
C TYR A 58 4.67 13.45 -2.24
N LYS A 59 5.98 13.64 -2.01
CA LYS A 59 6.58 13.84 -0.68
C LYS A 59 6.54 15.27 -0.14
N VAL A 60 6.05 16.23 -0.92
CA VAL A 60 5.96 17.65 -0.53
C VAL A 60 4.57 18.21 -0.79
N PRO A 61 4.14 19.25 -0.03
CA PRO A 61 2.76 19.76 -0.09
C PRO A 61 2.39 20.41 -1.42
N SER A 62 3.32 21.14 -2.04
CA SER A 62 3.17 21.81 -3.34
C SER A 62 4.53 22.21 -3.91
N GLY A 63 4.57 22.61 -5.18
CA GLY A 63 5.78 23.14 -5.82
C GLY A 63 5.88 22.75 -7.30
N ALA A 64 7.08 22.91 -7.86
CA ALA A 64 7.40 22.61 -9.25
C ALA A 64 7.55 21.10 -9.51
N PHE A 65 6.46 20.35 -9.34
CA PHE A 65 6.38 18.88 -9.50
C PHE A 65 5.29 18.52 -10.51
N THR A 66 5.45 18.99 -11.75
CA THR A 66 4.48 18.78 -12.84
C THR A 66 4.10 17.30 -12.97
N GLY A 67 2.80 17.02 -12.92
CA GLY A 67 2.25 15.67 -13.04
C GLY A 67 2.09 14.91 -11.72
N GLU A 68 2.63 15.40 -10.61
CA GLU A 68 2.46 14.78 -9.29
C GLU A 68 1.25 15.35 -8.53
N ILE A 69 0.72 14.54 -7.60
CA ILE A 69 -0.42 14.90 -6.74
C ILE A 69 0.05 14.92 -5.28
N SER A 70 -0.32 15.96 -4.53
CA SER A 70 -0.03 16.02 -3.10
C SER A 70 -1.09 15.29 -2.27
N PRO A 71 -0.75 14.80 -1.06
CA PRO A 71 -1.71 14.19 -0.16
C PRO A 71 -2.94 15.05 0.17
N SER A 72 -2.79 16.37 0.28
CA SER A 72 -3.92 17.29 0.50
C SER A 72 -4.89 17.27 -0.67
N MET A 73 -4.40 17.28 -1.92
CA MET A 73 -5.24 17.18 -3.11
C MET A 73 -6.05 15.88 -3.15
N ILE A 74 -5.47 14.78 -2.66
CA ILE A 74 -6.17 13.49 -2.53
C ILE A 74 -7.27 13.58 -1.46
N LYS A 75 -6.97 14.20 -0.32
CA LYS A 75 -7.91 14.37 0.78
C LYS A 75 -9.11 15.24 0.39
N ASP A 76 -8.91 16.27 -0.41
CA ASP A 76 -9.97 17.15 -0.91
C ASP A 76 -11.01 16.39 -1.75
N LEU A 77 -10.65 15.23 -2.30
CA LEU A 77 -11.54 14.32 -3.03
C LEU A 77 -12.27 13.31 -2.12
N GLY A 78 -12.14 13.44 -0.79
CA GLY A 78 -12.75 12.53 0.18
C GLY A 78 -12.10 11.15 0.25
N VAL A 79 -10.93 10.97 -0.36
CA VAL A 79 -10.18 9.71 -0.40
C VAL A 79 -9.51 9.46 0.96
N ALA A 80 -9.65 8.24 1.51
CA ALA A 80 -9.11 7.89 2.82
C ALA A 80 -7.74 7.18 2.79
N TYR A 81 -7.36 6.57 1.67
CA TYR A 81 -6.15 5.74 1.56
C TYR A 81 -5.35 6.07 0.30
N VAL A 82 -4.02 5.93 0.38
CA VAL A 82 -3.12 5.99 -0.78
C VAL A 82 -2.21 4.76 -0.84
N ILE A 83 -1.98 4.25 -2.05
CA ILE A 83 -1.00 3.17 -2.29
C ILE A 83 0.37 3.80 -2.51
N LEU A 84 1.39 3.30 -1.81
CA LEU A 84 2.77 3.78 -1.95
C LEU A 84 3.75 2.63 -2.05
N GLY A 85 4.75 2.79 -2.92
CA GLY A 85 5.77 1.78 -3.15
C GLY A 85 5.28 0.53 -3.87
N HIS A 86 4.22 0.65 -4.68
CA HIS A 86 3.78 -0.45 -5.55
C HIS A 86 4.96 -0.94 -6.40
N SER A 87 5.06 -2.24 -6.63
CA SER A 87 6.18 -2.87 -7.36
C SER A 87 6.46 -2.23 -8.74
N GLU A 88 5.43 -1.84 -9.48
CA GLU A 88 5.58 -1.10 -10.75
C GLU A 88 6.29 0.25 -10.55
N ARG A 89 5.99 0.99 -9.47
CA ARG A 89 6.66 2.26 -9.18
C ARG A 89 8.11 2.06 -8.75
N ARG A 90 8.39 1.01 -7.97
CA ARG A 90 9.76 0.65 -7.55
C ARG A 90 10.65 0.25 -8.73
N HIS A 91 10.08 -0.42 -9.74
CA HIS A 91 10.88 -1.09 -10.77
C HIS A 91 10.83 -0.41 -12.14
N VAL A 92 9.71 0.22 -12.50
CA VAL A 92 9.55 0.93 -13.78
C VAL A 92 9.87 2.41 -13.61
N PHE A 93 9.37 3.02 -12.53
CA PHE A 93 9.60 4.44 -12.21
C PHE A 93 10.76 4.65 -11.22
N GLU A 94 11.47 3.56 -10.91
CA GLU A 94 12.68 3.54 -10.06
C GLU A 94 12.56 4.22 -8.69
N GLU A 95 11.37 4.22 -8.10
CA GLU A 95 11.16 4.82 -6.78
C GLU A 95 11.97 4.10 -5.71
N LYS A 96 12.89 4.85 -5.10
CA LYS A 96 13.79 4.34 -4.04
C LYS A 96 13.04 4.24 -2.71
N ASP A 97 13.49 3.35 -1.83
CA ASP A 97 12.86 3.11 -0.52
C ASP A 97 12.72 4.38 0.31
N ILE A 98 13.75 5.23 0.29
CA ILE A 98 13.75 6.50 1.04
C ILE A 98 12.67 7.46 0.52
N LEU A 99 12.52 7.59 -0.80
CA LEU A 99 11.49 8.42 -1.41
C LEU A 99 10.09 7.91 -1.02
N ILE A 100 9.90 6.60 -1.04
CA ILE A 100 8.61 5.98 -0.68
C ILE A 100 8.31 6.18 0.80
N ALA A 101 9.31 6.10 1.67
CA ALA A 101 9.16 6.40 3.10
C ALA A 101 8.81 7.88 3.35
N GLU A 102 9.45 8.82 2.64
CA GLU A 102 9.12 10.25 2.70
C GLU A 102 7.68 10.53 2.23
N LYS A 103 7.25 9.89 1.12
CA LYS A 103 5.86 9.95 0.65
C LYS A 103 4.88 9.42 1.70
N ALA A 104 5.21 8.31 2.35
CA ALA A 104 4.37 7.72 3.39
C ALA A 104 4.27 8.62 4.62
N ALA A 105 5.37 9.23 5.05
CA ALA A 105 5.39 10.20 6.14
C ALA A 105 4.43 11.37 5.85
N HIS A 106 4.60 12.01 4.69
CA HIS A 106 3.80 13.16 4.29
C HIS A 106 2.31 12.82 4.13
N ALA A 107 1.99 11.63 3.59
CA ALA A 107 0.62 11.16 3.49
C ALA A 107 -0.06 10.99 4.86
N LEU A 108 0.66 10.40 5.83
CA LEU A 108 0.16 10.19 7.19
C LEU A 108 -0.03 11.51 7.95
N GLU A 109 0.94 12.43 7.83
CA GLU A 109 0.87 13.78 8.39
C GLU A 109 -0.32 14.57 7.84
N SER A 110 -0.63 14.39 6.56
CA SER A 110 -1.79 15.00 5.89
C SER A 110 -3.13 14.35 6.27
N GLY A 111 -3.10 13.25 7.02
CA GLY A 111 -4.26 12.56 7.55
C GLY A 111 -4.79 11.40 6.69
N LEU A 112 -4.09 11.03 5.61
CA LEU A 112 -4.40 9.83 4.85
C LEU A 112 -3.97 8.55 5.59
N ASN A 113 -4.56 7.43 5.24
CA ASN A 113 -4.03 6.11 5.55
C ASN A 113 -3.13 5.63 4.40
N VAL A 114 -2.13 4.81 4.71
CA VAL A 114 -1.12 4.35 3.73
C VAL A 114 -1.20 2.84 3.55
N ILE A 115 -1.22 2.42 2.30
CA ILE A 115 -1.03 1.03 1.90
C ILE A 115 0.39 0.94 1.35
N TYR A 116 1.30 0.46 2.19
CA TYR A 116 2.73 0.43 1.92
C TYR A 116 3.10 -0.91 1.30
N CYS A 117 3.43 -0.90 0.02
CA CYS A 117 3.76 -2.11 -0.73
C CYS A 117 5.24 -2.49 -0.58
N ILE A 118 5.50 -3.78 -0.35
CA ILE A 118 6.83 -4.39 -0.28
C ILE A 118 6.83 -5.69 -1.08
N GLY A 119 7.98 -6.09 -1.60
CA GLY A 119 8.07 -7.29 -2.43
C GLY A 119 9.44 -7.47 -3.07
N GLU A 120 9.84 -8.72 -3.23
CA GLU A 120 11.03 -9.12 -3.99
C GLU A 120 10.70 -9.50 -5.43
N LYS A 121 11.65 -9.22 -6.34
CA LYS A 121 11.65 -9.71 -7.72
C LYS A 121 11.92 -11.22 -7.79
N LEU A 122 11.76 -11.79 -8.98
CA LEU A 122 12.02 -13.22 -9.20
C LEU A 122 13.49 -13.56 -8.93
N GLU A 123 14.41 -12.74 -9.43
CA GLU A 123 15.84 -12.98 -9.33
C GLU A 123 16.30 -12.90 -7.87
N GLU A 124 15.78 -11.92 -7.12
CA GLU A 124 16.03 -11.78 -5.68
C GLU A 124 15.49 -12.98 -4.89
N ARG A 125 14.34 -13.53 -5.29
CA ARG A 125 13.79 -14.74 -4.69
C ARG A 125 14.66 -15.96 -4.97
N GLU A 126 15.07 -16.15 -6.22
CA GLU A 126 15.93 -17.27 -6.64
C GLU A 126 17.31 -17.19 -5.96
N ALA A 127 17.80 -15.97 -5.69
CA ALA A 127 18.99 -15.71 -4.89
C ALA A 127 18.78 -15.85 -3.36
N ASN A 128 17.61 -16.30 -2.89
CA ASN A 128 17.24 -16.41 -1.47
C ASN A 128 17.25 -15.07 -0.69
N GLN A 129 17.08 -13.94 -1.37
CA GLN A 129 17.13 -12.59 -0.80
C GLN A 129 15.75 -12.04 -0.38
N THR A 130 14.67 -12.82 -0.50
CA THR A 130 13.29 -12.40 -0.15
C THR A 130 13.22 -11.64 1.18
N LYS A 131 13.82 -12.18 2.24
CA LYS A 131 13.79 -11.54 3.56
C LYS A 131 14.54 -10.22 3.57
N GLU A 132 15.74 -10.20 2.99
CA GLU A 132 16.61 -9.03 2.99
C GLU A 132 15.99 -7.86 2.24
N VAL A 133 15.43 -8.12 1.05
CA VAL A 133 14.76 -7.11 0.23
C VAL A 133 13.56 -6.53 0.96
N ASN A 134 12.65 -7.38 1.45
CA ASN A 134 11.46 -6.93 2.16
C ASN A 134 11.80 -6.18 3.46
N PHE A 135 12.88 -6.57 4.16
CA PHE A 135 13.33 -5.82 5.35
C PHE A 135 13.97 -4.51 5.02
N ARG A 136 14.79 -4.41 3.97
CA ARG A 136 15.34 -3.13 3.52
C ARG A 136 14.23 -2.14 3.18
N GLN A 137 13.21 -2.60 2.45
CA GLN A 137 12.04 -1.80 2.10
C GLN A 137 11.25 -1.35 3.33
N LEU A 138 10.99 -2.26 4.28
CA LEU A 138 10.33 -1.90 5.55
C LEU A 138 11.18 -0.97 6.42
N ASP A 139 12.50 -1.17 6.47
CA ASP A 139 13.41 -0.43 7.33
C ASP A 139 13.43 1.08 7.00
N ALA A 140 13.27 1.43 5.73
CA ALA A 140 13.09 2.83 5.34
C ALA A 140 11.86 3.47 6.02
N LEU A 141 10.73 2.76 6.06
CA LEU A 141 9.53 3.22 6.76
C LEU A 141 9.71 3.26 8.29
N LEU A 142 10.44 2.29 8.86
CA LEU A 142 10.73 2.24 10.30
C LEU A 142 11.55 3.43 10.80
N LYS A 143 12.34 4.05 9.92
CA LYS A 143 13.17 5.22 10.22
C LYS A 143 12.38 6.53 10.23
N VAL A 144 11.15 6.54 9.73
CA VAL A 144 10.26 7.70 9.81
C VAL A 144 9.87 7.94 11.28
N PRO A 145 10.14 9.13 11.85
CA PRO A 145 9.78 9.44 13.23
C PRO A 145 8.26 9.56 13.40
N ASN A 146 7.76 9.24 14.60
CA ASN A 146 6.36 9.47 15.01
C ASN A 146 5.28 8.88 14.11
N ILE A 147 5.61 7.85 13.34
CA ILE A 147 4.68 7.26 12.38
C ILE A 147 3.53 6.53 13.08
N ASP A 148 2.29 6.85 12.71
CA ASP A 148 1.09 6.18 13.25
C ASP A 148 0.83 4.86 12.52
N TRP A 149 1.35 3.78 13.08
CA TRP A 149 1.15 2.42 12.57
C TRP A 149 -0.31 1.96 12.50
N LYS A 150 -1.25 2.64 13.18
CA LYS A 150 -2.68 2.33 13.08
C LYS A 150 -3.27 2.70 11.72
N LYS A 151 -2.60 3.61 11.00
CA LYS A 151 -3.01 4.10 9.68
C LYS A 151 -2.26 3.43 8.52
N ILE A 152 -1.49 2.38 8.81
CA ILE A 152 -0.65 1.69 7.81
C ILE A 152 -1.13 0.26 7.61
N VAL A 153 -1.34 -0.10 6.35
CA VAL A 153 -1.50 -1.48 5.88
C VAL A 153 -0.26 -1.85 5.11
N ILE A 154 0.42 -2.94 5.51
CA ILE A 154 1.54 -3.48 4.73
C ILE A 154 0.98 -4.45 3.68
N ALA A 155 1.20 -4.14 2.40
CA ALA A 155 0.85 -5.00 1.28
C ALA A 155 2.09 -5.75 0.80
N TYR A 156 2.19 -7.05 1.11
CA TYR A 156 3.26 -7.89 0.57
C TYR A 156 2.88 -8.39 -0.83
N GLU A 157 3.70 -8.03 -1.80
CA GLU A 157 3.57 -8.26 -3.23
C GLU A 157 4.70 -9.20 -3.68
N PRO A 158 4.49 -10.52 -3.79
CA PRO A 158 5.46 -11.37 -4.47
C PRO A 158 5.52 -10.97 -5.95
N VAL A 159 6.45 -10.09 -6.33
CA VAL A 159 6.45 -9.41 -7.64
C VAL A 159 6.48 -10.40 -8.80
N TRP A 160 7.22 -11.49 -8.63
CA TRP A 160 7.31 -12.61 -9.56
C TRP A 160 5.96 -13.33 -9.85
N ALA A 161 4.95 -13.15 -9.01
CA ALA A 161 3.62 -13.73 -9.15
C ALA A 161 2.59 -12.73 -9.73
N ILE A 162 2.95 -11.45 -9.88
CA ILE A 162 2.02 -10.41 -10.35
C ILE A 162 1.88 -10.50 -11.87
N GLY A 163 0.66 -10.75 -12.35
CA GLY A 163 0.35 -10.78 -13.79
C GLY A 163 0.92 -11.97 -14.56
N THR A 164 1.56 -12.93 -13.88
CA THR A 164 2.21 -14.10 -14.51
C THR A 164 1.32 -15.35 -14.53
N GLY A 165 0.13 -15.30 -13.94
CA GLY A 165 -0.76 -16.46 -13.76
C GLY A 165 -0.25 -17.50 -12.74
N LYS A 166 0.98 -17.33 -12.21
CA LYS A 166 1.56 -18.18 -11.16
C LYS A 166 1.26 -17.59 -9.79
N THR A 167 0.66 -18.37 -8.90
CA THR A 167 0.36 -17.94 -7.53
C THR A 167 1.32 -18.56 -6.52
N ALA A 168 1.71 -17.78 -5.50
CA ALA A 168 2.47 -18.32 -4.38
C ALA A 168 1.59 -19.25 -3.53
N SER A 169 2.13 -20.39 -3.10
CA SER A 169 1.39 -21.28 -2.20
C SER A 169 1.02 -20.56 -0.91
N LEU A 170 -0.19 -20.81 -0.39
CA LEU A 170 -0.68 -20.19 0.85
C LEU A 170 0.27 -20.42 2.04
N SER A 171 0.90 -21.59 2.11
CA SER A 171 1.89 -21.91 3.15
C SER A 171 3.12 -20.99 3.09
N LYS A 172 3.63 -20.71 1.88
CA LYS A 172 4.79 -19.82 1.66
C LYS A 172 4.43 -18.37 2.00
N LEU A 173 3.25 -17.90 1.57
CA LEU A 173 2.76 -16.56 1.92
C LEU A 173 2.62 -16.38 3.44
N LYS A 174 1.95 -17.32 4.11
CA LYS A 174 1.79 -17.30 5.58
C LYS A 174 3.15 -17.26 6.29
N LYS A 175 4.13 -18.03 5.84
CA LYS A 175 5.49 -18.04 6.42
C LYS A 175 6.20 -16.69 6.26
N CYS A 176 6.11 -16.06 5.08
CA CYS A 176 6.71 -14.74 4.84
C CYS A 176 6.05 -13.67 5.71
N ILE A 177 4.72 -13.60 5.70
CA ILE A 177 3.94 -12.64 6.50
C ILE A 177 4.24 -12.82 7.99
N ASN A 178 4.23 -14.05 8.51
CA ASN A 178 4.58 -14.31 9.90
C ASN A 178 6.00 -13.87 10.24
N GLY A 179 6.96 -14.06 9.32
CA GLY A 179 8.32 -13.56 9.47
C GLY A 179 8.39 -12.04 9.59
N PHE A 180 7.66 -11.33 8.73
CA PHE A 180 7.56 -9.86 8.78
C PHE A 180 6.93 -9.40 10.10
N VAL A 181 5.82 -10.01 10.51
CA VAL A 181 5.12 -9.74 11.77
C VAL A 181 6.05 -9.91 12.98
N ILE A 182 6.82 -11.00 13.05
CA ILE A 182 7.77 -11.26 14.14
C ILE A 182 8.83 -10.16 14.20
N ILE A 183 9.36 -9.75 13.05
CA ILE A 183 10.45 -8.76 13.00
C ILE A 183 9.96 -7.36 13.29
N LEU A 184 8.79 -6.98 12.76
CA LEU A 184 8.11 -5.77 13.18
C LEU A 184 7.94 -5.79 14.71
N ARG A 185 7.38 -6.85 15.31
CA ARG A 185 7.25 -6.97 16.78
C ARG A 185 8.58 -6.85 17.53
N LYS A 186 9.67 -7.42 17.01
CA LYS A 186 11.01 -7.35 17.63
C LYS A 186 11.59 -5.92 17.57
N LYS A 187 11.60 -5.29 16.38
CA LYS A 187 12.09 -3.92 16.20
C LYS A 187 11.19 -2.89 16.92
N PHE A 188 9.89 -3.19 17.04
CA PHE A 188 8.90 -2.37 17.73
C PHE A 188 8.70 -2.68 19.20
N ARG A 189 9.50 -3.55 19.83
CA ARG A 189 9.32 -3.90 21.25
C ARG A 189 9.39 -2.70 22.20
N LYS A 190 9.90 -1.54 21.72
CA LYS A 190 9.88 -0.23 22.42
C LYS A 190 8.87 0.80 21.89
N ARG A 191 8.15 0.55 20.78
CA ARG A 191 7.34 1.56 20.06
C ARG A 191 5.92 1.14 19.63
N LEU A 192 5.56 -0.16 19.59
CA LEU A 192 4.17 -0.58 19.30
C LEU A 192 3.45 -1.04 20.57
N ASP A 193 2.26 -0.49 20.80
CA ASP A 193 1.26 -1.10 21.68
C ASP A 193 0.96 -2.52 21.15
N ARG A 194 0.93 -3.50 22.07
CA ARG A 194 1.04 -4.95 21.85
C ARG A 194 -0.07 -5.58 20.99
N ARG A 195 -0.97 -4.78 20.40
CA ARG A 195 -2.32 -5.24 20.03
C ARG A 195 -2.59 -5.49 18.54
N ARG A 196 -1.68 -5.19 17.60
CA ARG A 196 -2.11 -5.16 16.17
C ARG A 196 -1.19 -5.72 15.08
N VAL A 197 0.03 -6.20 15.34
CA VAL A 197 0.83 -6.90 14.29
C VAL A 197 0.38 -8.34 14.12
#